data_AF-A0A535SV24-F1
#
_entry.id   AF-A0A535SV24-F1
#
_cell.length_a   1.000
_cell.length_b   1.000
_cell.length_c   1.000
_cell.angle_alpha   90.00
_cell.angle_beta   90.00
_cell.angle_gamma   90.00
#
_symmetry.space_group_name_H-M   'P 1'
#
loop_
_entity.id
_entity.type
_entity.pdbx_description
1 polymer ?
#
loop_
_entity_poly.entity_id
_entity_poly.type
_entity_poly.pdbx_seq_one_letter_code
_entity_poly.pdbx_strand_id
1 'polypeptide(L)'
;MLVVLIGGLVLGGRLLRDLNAPPQTINQAELKRLESRPLRAMPTVRPGDPCPTSPLTDVSAHGPEAVLLGDGPVYSTRLGAQFVTSTNWGTWSVWSVLVDTTKASGPILIRARDLQTHAEVVFGWNPLTANGQAGDGIPTGRATGTDVVLGQTEHLYPEVVLDLSRPFALTKAGDWPIFKSFIGYPKAAAGCIGFQIDGTNFTGTNFTELIVVS
;
A
#
# COMPACT_ATOMS: atom_id res chain seq x y z
N MET A 1 21.92 4.17 54.70
CA MET A 1 21.04 5.10 53.97
C MET A 1 20.65 4.42 52.67
N LEU A 2 19.37 4.06 52.55
CA LEU A 2 18.80 3.28 51.46
C LEU A 2 18.23 4.26 50.42
N VAL A 3 18.71 4.23 49.18
CA VAL A 3 18.06 4.92 48.07
C VAL A 3 17.59 3.86 47.09
N VAL A 4 16.29 3.59 47.15
CA VAL A 4 15.55 2.76 46.21
C VAL A 4 15.21 3.65 45.02
N LEU A 5 15.82 3.40 43.87
CA LEU A 5 15.36 3.95 42.58
C LEU A 5 14.43 2.92 41.93
N ILE A 6 13.14 3.05 42.23
CA ILE A 6 12.06 2.45 41.44
C ILE A 6 11.57 3.54 40.49
N GLY A 7 11.61 3.27 39.18
CA GLY A 7 11.01 4.12 38.15
C GLY A 7 11.84 4.17 36.86
N GLY A 8 11.35 3.89 35.66
CA GLY A 8 10.02 3.46 35.24
C GLY A 8 10.13 2.45 34.10
N LEU A 9 9.47 1.32 34.29
CA LEU A 9 9.43 0.17 33.42
C LEU A 9 8.14 0.27 32.58
N VAL A 10 8.09 1.20 31.61
CA VAL A 10 6.91 1.32 30.73
C VAL A 10 7.25 1.51 29.24
N LEU A 11 8.50 1.81 28.88
CA LEU A 11 8.90 1.94 27.46
C LEU A 11 9.44 0.64 26.83
N GLY A 12 9.82 -0.36 27.61
CA GLY A 12 10.38 -1.63 27.09
C GLY A 12 9.36 -2.60 26.49
N GLY A 13 8.09 -2.55 26.93
CA GLY A 13 7.08 -3.54 26.54
C GLY A 13 6.56 -3.41 25.10
N ARG A 14 6.62 -2.21 24.51
CA ARG A 14 6.22 -1.98 23.11
C ARG A 14 7.35 -2.35 22.15
N LEU A 15 8.58 -1.90 22.44
CA LEU A 15 9.79 -2.28 21.70
C LEU A 15 10.02 -3.81 21.68
N LEU A 16 9.79 -4.51 22.80
CA LEU A 16 9.94 -5.97 22.86
C LEU A 16 8.80 -6.74 22.18
N ARG A 17 7.61 -6.14 22.02
CA ARG A 17 6.50 -6.77 21.29
C ARG A 17 6.70 -6.68 19.77
N ASP A 18 7.30 -5.60 19.28
CA ASP A 18 7.59 -5.45 17.85
C ASP A 18 8.77 -6.33 17.39
N LEU A 19 9.78 -6.55 18.25
CA LEU A 19 10.88 -7.48 17.98
C LEU A 19 10.48 -8.97 17.98
N ASN A 20 9.37 -9.30 18.65
CA ASN A 20 8.82 -10.66 18.73
C ASN A 20 7.57 -10.84 17.87
N ALA A 21 7.22 -9.86 17.03
CA ALA A 21 6.17 -10.05 16.06
C ALA A 21 6.59 -11.22 15.14
N PRO A 22 5.74 -12.25 14.97
CA PRO A 22 6.04 -13.32 14.03
C PRO A 22 6.38 -12.71 12.68
N PRO A 23 7.42 -13.20 11.99
CA PRO A 23 7.72 -12.76 10.64
C PRO A 23 6.46 -12.87 9.79
N GLN A 24 6.28 -11.90 8.89
CA GLN A 24 5.15 -11.85 7.97
C GLN A 24 5.04 -13.19 7.25
N THR A 25 4.00 -13.95 7.59
CA THR A 25 3.75 -15.26 7.02
C THR A 25 2.60 -15.12 6.03
N ILE A 26 2.79 -14.26 5.02
CA ILE A 26 1.98 -14.34 3.81
C ILE A 26 2.13 -15.76 3.29
N ASN A 27 1.02 -16.40 2.94
CA ASN A 27 1.03 -17.70 2.29
C ASN A 27 1.81 -17.59 0.96
N GLN A 28 3.04 -18.11 0.99
CA GLN A 28 3.99 -17.99 -0.12
C GLN A 28 3.50 -18.66 -1.40
N ALA A 29 2.66 -19.70 -1.29
CA ALA A 29 2.07 -20.35 -2.46
C ALA A 29 1.01 -19.46 -3.12
N GLU A 30 0.19 -18.79 -2.32
CA GLU A 30 -0.81 -17.85 -2.82
C GLU A 30 -0.15 -16.60 -3.41
N LEU A 31 0.87 -16.07 -2.73
CA LEU A 31 1.64 -14.93 -3.23
C LEU A 31 2.26 -15.24 -4.59
N LYS A 32 2.98 -16.37 -4.73
CA LYS A 32 3.57 -16.77 -6.01
C LYS A 32 2.54 -16.92 -7.13
N ARG A 33 1.31 -17.35 -6.80
CA ARG A 33 0.20 -17.43 -7.77
C ARG A 33 -0.32 -16.06 -8.18
N LEU A 34 -0.28 -15.06 -7.30
CA LEU A 34 -0.61 -13.67 -7.65
C LEU A 34 0.52 -13.05 -8.48
N GLU A 35 1.78 -13.26 -8.06
CA GLU A 35 2.97 -12.77 -8.75
C GLU A 35 3.08 -13.31 -10.18
N SER A 36 2.63 -14.55 -10.42
CA SER A 36 2.61 -15.14 -11.77
C SER A 36 1.49 -14.62 -12.67
N ARG A 37 0.53 -13.84 -12.16
CA ARG A 37 -0.50 -13.23 -13.00
C ARG A 37 0.12 -12.17 -13.90
N PRO A 38 -0.16 -12.19 -15.21
CA PRO A 38 0.39 -11.20 -16.12
C PRO A 38 -0.14 -9.80 -15.77
N LEU A 39 0.68 -8.79 -16.05
CA LEU A 39 0.21 -7.41 -16.12
C LEU A 39 -0.88 -7.34 -17.20
N ARG A 40 -2.07 -6.89 -16.82
CA ARG A 40 -3.16 -6.64 -17.77
C ARG A 40 -2.81 -5.43 -18.61
N ALA A 41 -3.37 -5.38 -19.81
CA ALA A 41 -3.28 -4.20 -20.67
C ALA A 41 -3.97 -3.02 -19.97
N MET A 42 -3.19 -2.11 -19.38
CA MET A 42 -3.69 -0.85 -18.85
C MET A 42 -3.89 0.14 -20.00
N PRO A 43 -4.91 1.02 -19.92
CA PRO A 43 -5.15 2.01 -20.96
C PRO A 43 -3.94 2.95 -21.10
N THR A 44 -3.64 3.35 -22.32
CA THR A 44 -2.65 4.41 -22.56
C THR A 44 -3.37 5.74 -22.67
N VAL A 45 -2.95 6.71 -21.88
CA VAL A 45 -3.45 8.09 -21.91
C VAL A 45 -2.47 8.92 -22.73
N ARG A 46 -2.93 9.71 -23.69
CA ARG A 46 -2.02 10.53 -24.48
C ARG A 46 -1.56 11.74 -23.66
N PRO A 47 -0.33 12.25 -23.88
CA PRO A 47 0.08 13.51 -23.26
C PRO A 47 -0.93 14.63 -23.55
N GLY A 48 -1.41 15.29 -22.49
CA GLY A 48 -2.41 16.37 -22.57
C GLY A 48 -3.87 15.91 -22.45
N ASP A 49 -4.16 14.62 -22.59
CA ASP A 49 -5.49 14.08 -22.30
C ASP A 49 -5.70 14.03 -20.77
N PRO A 50 -6.93 14.25 -20.28
CA PRO A 50 -7.23 14.10 -18.87
C PRO A 50 -6.99 12.66 -18.41
N CYS A 51 -6.42 12.50 -17.22
CA CYS A 51 -6.34 11.20 -16.60
C CYS A 51 -7.75 10.68 -16.32
N PRO A 52 -8.00 9.38 -16.57
CA PRO A 52 -9.18 8.74 -16.02
C PRO A 52 -9.21 8.94 -14.50
N THR A 53 -10.38 8.86 -13.88
CA THR A 53 -10.51 8.86 -12.42
C THR A 53 -11.53 7.80 -12.06
N SER A 54 -11.20 6.97 -11.07
CA SER A 54 -12.14 5.95 -10.59
C SER A 54 -13.32 6.59 -9.88
N PRO A 55 -14.47 5.91 -9.80
CA PRO A 55 -15.61 6.41 -9.04
C PRO A 55 -15.22 6.70 -7.59
N LEU A 56 -15.81 7.76 -7.04
CA LEU A 56 -15.77 8.01 -5.61
C LEU A 56 -16.88 7.18 -4.95
N THR A 57 -16.50 6.31 -4.04
CA THR A 57 -17.42 5.49 -3.23
C THR A 57 -17.52 6.07 -1.83
N ASP A 58 -18.75 6.22 -1.35
CA ASP A 58 -19.03 6.55 0.04
C ASP A 58 -18.70 5.34 0.93
N VAL A 59 -17.70 5.53 1.78
CA VAL A 59 -17.25 4.56 2.78
C VAL A 59 -17.41 5.13 4.19
N SER A 60 -18.23 6.17 4.38
CA SER A 60 -18.41 6.86 5.67
C SER A 60 -18.89 5.96 6.80
N ALA A 61 -19.50 4.82 6.49
CA ALA A 61 -19.86 3.79 7.46
C ALA A 61 -18.69 2.87 7.87
N HIS A 62 -17.53 3.00 7.21
CA HIS A 62 -16.39 2.09 7.29
C HIS A 62 -15.07 2.86 7.30
N GLY A 63 -14.50 3.06 8.49
CA GLY A 63 -13.16 3.66 8.64
C GLY A 63 -13.14 5.19 8.74
N PRO A 64 -11.94 5.81 8.63
CA PRO A 64 -11.74 7.22 9.00
C PRO A 64 -12.05 8.23 7.89
N GLU A 65 -12.21 7.76 6.65
CA GLU A 65 -12.43 8.61 5.48
C GLU A 65 -13.86 8.43 5.00
N ALA A 66 -14.54 9.52 4.60
CA ALA A 66 -15.95 9.43 4.19
C ALA A 66 -16.11 8.96 2.73
N VAL A 67 -15.13 9.25 1.88
CA VAL A 67 -15.22 9.00 0.44
C VAL A 67 -13.85 8.60 -0.08
N LEU A 68 -13.79 7.50 -0.84
CA LEU A 68 -12.56 6.97 -1.43
C LEU A 68 -12.72 6.57 -2.88
N LEU A 69 -11.60 6.49 -3.61
CA LEU A 69 -11.58 6.04 -4.99
C LEU A 69 -11.70 4.53 -5.05
N GLY A 70 -12.72 4.05 -5.75
CA GLY A 70 -12.85 2.66 -6.11
C GLY A 70 -14.29 2.21 -6.38
N ASP A 71 -14.46 1.05 -7.00
CA ASP A 71 -15.76 0.45 -7.37
C ASP A 71 -15.90 -1.04 -6.99
N GLY A 72 -14.88 -1.63 -6.36
CA GLY A 72 -14.90 -3.04 -5.92
C GLY A 72 -14.39 -3.22 -4.49
N PRO A 73 -13.83 -4.38 -4.11
CA PRO A 73 -13.53 -4.64 -2.71
C PRO A 73 -12.35 -3.86 -2.13
N VAL A 74 -11.67 -3.02 -2.92
CA VAL A 74 -10.54 -2.19 -2.47
C VAL A 74 -10.89 -0.74 -2.79
N TYR A 75 -10.63 0.16 -1.86
CA TYR A 75 -10.93 1.59 -2.00
C TYR A 75 -9.75 2.38 -1.47
N SER A 76 -9.38 3.48 -2.12
CA SER A 76 -8.13 4.15 -1.79
C SER A 76 -8.23 5.66 -1.70
N THR A 77 -7.27 6.23 -0.98
CA THR A 77 -7.08 7.68 -0.94
C THR A 77 -6.55 8.20 -2.28
N ARG A 78 -6.80 9.49 -2.55
CA ARG A 78 -6.08 10.19 -3.60
C ARG A 78 -4.56 10.11 -3.35
N LEU A 79 -3.76 9.79 -4.36
CA LEU A 79 -2.28 9.87 -4.26
C LEU A 79 -1.84 11.28 -3.88
N GLY A 80 -0.71 11.37 -3.17
CA GLY A 80 -0.20 12.63 -2.66
C GLY A 80 -1.02 13.24 -1.51
N ALA A 81 -2.08 12.58 -1.03
CA ALA A 81 -2.87 13.08 0.10
C ALA A 81 -2.16 12.94 1.46
N GLN A 82 -1.15 12.07 1.57
CA GLN A 82 -0.50 11.78 2.85
C GLN A 82 1.03 11.68 2.71
N PHE A 83 1.75 12.38 3.60
CA PHE A 83 3.20 12.30 3.79
C PHE A 83 4.04 12.32 2.49
N VAL A 84 3.94 13.42 1.73
CA VAL A 84 4.66 13.56 0.46
C VAL A 84 6.11 13.99 0.68
N THR A 85 7.05 13.27 0.06
CA THR A 85 8.49 13.56 0.09
C THR A 85 9.09 13.45 -1.31
N SER A 86 9.82 14.47 -1.75
CA SER A 86 10.53 14.44 -3.04
C SER A 86 12.01 14.13 -2.85
N THR A 87 12.57 13.36 -3.78
CA THR A 87 13.98 12.93 -3.81
C THR A 87 14.60 13.25 -5.18
N ASN A 88 15.85 12.80 -5.37
CA ASN A 88 16.49 12.90 -6.68
C ASN A 88 15.89 11.94 -7.72
N TRP A 89 15.38 10.79 -7.29
CA TRP A 89 14.78 9.80 -8.18
C TRP A 89 13.33 10.14 -8.55
N GLY A 90 12.54 10.62 -7.59
CA GLY A 90 11.11 10.79 -7.77
C GLY A 90 10.42 11.47 -6.60
N THR A 91 9.13 11.21 -6.46
CA THR A 91 8.36 11.63 -5.29
C THR A 91 7.69 10.41 -4.68
N TRP A 92 7.62 10.42 -3.36
CA TRP A 92 7.09 9.36 -2.52
C TRP A 92 5.92 9.87 -1.70
N SER A 93 4.95 9.00 -1.43
CA SER A 93 3.83 9.30 -0.55
C SER A 93 3.33 8.04 0.14
N VAL A 94 2.57 8.22 1.22
CA VAL A 94 1.79 7.13 1.81
C VAL A 94 0.45 7.07 1.12
N TRP A 95 0.13 5.90 0.59
CA TRP A 95 -1.15 5.60 -0.05
C TRP A 95 -1.96 4.66 0.86
N SER A 96 -3.15 5.10 1.25
CA SER A 96 -4.02 4.31 2.13
C SER A 96 -5.10 3.60 1.32
N VAL A 97 -5.41 2.38 1.74
CA VAL A 97 -6.40 1.49 1.12
C VAL A 97 -7.29 0.86 2.20
N LEU A 98 -8.59 0.89 1.97
CA LEU A 98 -9.61 0.18 2.74
C LEU A 98 -10.09 -1.03 1.95
N VAL A 99 -10.34 -2.14 2.62
CA VAL A 99 -10.73 -3.40 1.96
C VAL A 99 -12.05 -3.94 2.52
N ASP A 100 -13.05 -4.11 1.66
CA ASP A 100 -14.30 -4.80 1.98
C ASP A 100 -14.06 -6.33 2.08
N THR A 101 -13.79 -6.80 3.30
CA THR A 101 -13.48 -8.21 3.57
C THR A 101 -14.68 -9.15 3.41
N THR A 102 -15.89 -8.61 3.20
CA THR A 102 -17.04 -9.45 2.81
C THR A 102 -16.93 -9.91 1.35
N LYS A 103 -16.13 -9.20 0.55
CA LYS A 103 -15.90 -9.44 -0.88
C LYS A 103 -14.46 -9.82 -1.24
N ALA A 104 -13.55 -9.75 -0.27
CA ALA A 104 -12.13 -10.08 -0.45
C ALA A 104 -11.58 -10.90 0.73
N SER A 105 -10.77 -11.91 0.42
CA SER A 105 -9.98 -12.65 1.40
C SER A 105 -8.65 -13.11 0.82
N GLY A 106 -7.70 -13.43 1.71
CA GLY A 106 -6.33 -13.80 1.36
C GLY A 106 -5.47 -12.58 0.97
N PRO A 107 -4.25 -12.80 0.47
CA PRO A 107 -3.38 -11.71 0.05
C PRO A 107 -3.94 -10.97 -1.17
N ILE A 108 -3.67 -9.68 -1.22
CA ILE A 108 -3.93 -8.81 -2.38
C ILE A 108 -2.58 -8.29 -2.88
N LEU A 109 -2.28 -8.51 -4.17
CA LEU A 109 -1.10 -7.99 -4.84
C LEU A 109 -1.48 -6.74 -5.63
N ILE A 110 -0.66 -5.70 -5.55
CA ILE A 110 -0.90 -4.42 -6.21
C ILE A 110 0.32 -4.07 -7.05
N ARG A 111 0.05 -3.62 -8.27
CA ARG A 111 1.04 -3.14 -9.24
C ARG A 111 0.58 -1.82 -9.80
N ALA A 112 1.50 -0.97 -10.23
CA ALA A 112 1.14 0.33 -10.78
C ALA A 112 2.09 0.80 -11.87
N ARG A 113 1.59 1.67 -12.74
CA ARG A 113 2.40 2.38 -13.74
C ARG A 113 1.77 3.71 -14.09
N ASP A 114 2.58 4.60 -14.63
CA ASP A 114 2.09 5.80 -15.28
C ASP A 114 1.42 5.45 -16.64
N LEU A 115 0.19 5.88 -16.84
CA LEU A 115 -0.61 5.61 -18.03
C LEU A 115 -0.21 6.48 -19.22
N GLN A 116 0.50 7.58 -19.01
CA GLN A 116 0.99 8.47 -20.06
C GLN A 116 2.42 8.13 -20.47
N THR A 117 3.33 8.01 -19.51
CA THR A 117 4.77 7.83 -19.77
C THR A 117 5.20 6.38 -19.68
N HIS A 118 4.34 5.50 -19.16
CA HIS A 118 4.64 4.09 -18.94
C HIS A 118 5.79 3.85 -17.97
N ALA A 119 6.16 4.89 -17.21
CA ALA A 119 7.11 4.76 -16.13
C ALA A 119 6.55 3.82 -15.07
N GLU A 120 7.41 2.94 -14.57
CA GLU A 120 7.09 2.03 -13.48
C GLU A 120 6.88 2.84 -12.20
N VAL A 121 5.77 2.58 -11.50
CA VAL A 121 5.53 3.08 -10.15
C VAL A 121 5.99 1.99 -9.20
N VAL A 122 6.75 2.39 -8.18
CA VAL A 122 7.43 1.46 -7.29
C VAL A 122 6.89 1.58 -5.88
N PHE A 123 7.17 0.56 -5.08
CA PHE A 123 6.80 0.47 -3.68
C PHE A 123 8.05 0.27 -2.85
N GLY A 124 8.00 0.75 -1.61
CA GLY A 124 9.05 0.58 -0.63
C GLY A 124 8.48 0.26 0.73
N TRP A 125 9.36 -0.01 1.69
CA TRP A 125 8.98 -0.04 3.09
C TRP A 125 8.62 1.35 3.55
N ASN A 126 7.58 1.47 4.38
CA ASN A 126 7.18 2.75 4.91
C ASN A 126 8.23 3.24 5.94
N PRO A 127 8.98 4.32 5.66
CA PRO A 127 10.08 4.76 6.52
C PRO A 127 9.58 5.42 7.81
N LEU A 128 8.27 5.62 7.95
CA LEU A 128 7.63 6.24 9.12
C LEU A 128 7.21 5.21 10.18
N THR A 129 7.36 3.92 9.88
CA THR A 129 6.93 2.80 10.72
C THR A 129 8.06 1.78 10.84
N ALA A 130 7.96 0.87 11.81
CA ALA A 130 8.89 -0.26 11.86
C ALA A 130 8.56 -1.22 10.71
N ASN A 131 9.60 -1.76 10.04
CA ASN A 131 9.40 -2.73 8.96
C ASN A 131 8.52 -3.89 9.42
N GLY A 132 7.47 -4.15 8.65
CA GLY A 132 6.51 -5.22 8.92
C GLY A 132 5.47 -4.90 10.00
N GLN A 133 5.28 -3.60 10.32
CA GLN A 133 4.17 -3.15 11.13
C GLN A 133 2.82 -3.60 10.51
N ALA A 134 1.86 -3.96 11.37
CA ALA A 134 0.53 -4.36 10.91
C ALA A 134 -0.14 -3.22 10.12
N GLY A 135 -0.74 -3.56 8.99
CA GLY A 135 -1.33 -2.64 8.03
C GLY A 135 -0.37 -2.09 7.00
N ASP A 136 0.95 -2.26 7.13
CA ASP A 136 1.87 -1.81 6.09
C ASP A 136 1.86 -2.77 4.90
N GLY A 137 1.83 -2.20 3.70
CA GLY A 137 2.06 -2.92 2.46
C GLY A 137 3.47 -3.51 2.44
N ILE A 138 3.57 -4.73 1.94
CA ILE A 138 4.80 -5.52 1.91
C ILE A 138 5.36 -5.43 0.50
N PRO A 139 6.42 -4.63 0.25
CA PRO A 139 6.99 -4.53 -1.08
C PRO A 139 7.60 -5.89 -1.49
N THR A 140 7.32 -6.34 -2.72
CA THR A 140 7.71 -7.66 -3.23
C THR A 140 8.20 -7.60 -4.68
N GLY A 141 8.63 -8.74 -5.20
CA GLY A 141 9.24 -8.85 -6.52
C GLY A 141 10.73 -8.50 -6.50
N ARG A 142 11.35 -8.51 -7.68
CA ARG A 142 12.76 -8.17 -7.82
C ARG A 142 12.93 -6.66 -7.79
N ALA A 143 13.66 -6.14 -6.80
CA ALA A 143 14.00 -4.72 -6.75
C ALA A 143 14.69 -4.27 -8.05
N THR A 144 14.22 -3.15 -8.61
CA THR A 144 14.68 -2.58 -9.88
C THR A 144 15.73 -1.48 -9.69
N GLY A 145 15.92 -1.01 -8.45
CA GLY A 145 16.93 -0.02 -8.09
C GLY A 145 16.86 0.37 -6.62
N THR A 146 17.40 1.54 -6.31
CA THR A 146 17.39 2.14 -4.97
C THR A 146 17.18 3.65 -5.05
N ASP A 147 16.60 4.24 -4.01
CA ASP A 147 16.53 5.68 -3.77
C ASP A 147 16.93 6.00 -2.32
N VAL A 148 17.15 7.28 -2.00
CA VAL A 148 17.36 7.75 -0.63
C VAL A 148 16.17 8.58 -0.20
N VAL A 149 15.34 8.02 0.68
CA VAL A 149 14.10 8.62 1.16
C VAL A 149 14.23 8.89 2.66
N LEU A 150 14.04 10.14 3.07
CA LEU A 150 14.21 10.57 4.48
C LEU A 150 15.56 10.13 5.10
N GLY A 151 16.62 10.12 4.29
CA GLY A 151 17.97 9.72 4.70
C GLY A 151 18.21 8.21 4.80
N GLN A 152 17.23 7.38 4.42
CA GLN A 152 17.35 5.92 4.40
C GLN A 152 17.44 5.42 2.96
N THR A 153 18.25 4.38 2.73
CA THR A 153 18.27 3.71 1.42
C THR A 153 17.05 2.81 1.32
N GLU A 154 16.20 3.09 0.34
CA GLU A 154 15.00 2.31 0.04
C GLU A 154 15.19 1.57 -1.28
N HIS A 155 14.72 0.31 -1.31
CA HIS A 155 14.72 -0.48 -2.53
C HIS A 155 13.45 -0.20 -3.33
N LEU A 156 13.57 -0.16 -4.66
CA LEU A 156 12.46 0.12 -5.55
C LEU A 156 11.81 -1.20 -5.98
N TYR A 157 10.66 -1.54 -5.41
CA TYR A 157 9.97 -2.78 -5.73
C TYR A 157 8.81 -2.54 -6.72
N PRO A 158 8.62 -3.41 -7.72
CA PRO A 158 7.54 -3.26 -8.71
C PRO A 158 6.13 -3.51 -8.13
N GLU A 159 6.05 -4.17 -6.97
CA GLU A 159 4.81 -4.74 -6.45
C GLU A 159 4.72 -4.52 -4.93
N VAL A 160 3.49 -4.47 -4.42
CA VAL A 160 3.21 -4.48 -2.98
C VAL A 160 2.10 -5.45 -2.65
N VAL A 161 2.21 -6.14 -1.52
CA VAL A 161 1.21 -7.09 -1.03
C VAL A 161 0.53 -6.55 0.22
N LEU A 162 -0.78 -6.67 0.28
CA LEU A 162 -1.56 -6.45 1.48
C LEU A 162 -1.85 -7.80 2.15
N ASP A 163 -1.40 -7.96 3.39
CA ASP A 163 -1.74 -9.09 4.25
C ASP A 163 -3.02 -8.80 5.04
N LEU A 164 -4.16 -9.24 4.53
CA LEU A 164 -5.47 -8.95 5.14
C LEU A 164 -5.62 -9.51 6.56
N SER A 165 -4.76 -10.44 7.00
CA SER A 165 -4.80 -10.99 8.36
C SER A 165 -4.24 -10.02 9.41
N ARG A 166 -3.52 -8.98 8.99
CA ARG A 166 -2.85 -8.02 9.86
C ARG A 166 -3.13 -6.58 9.45
N PRO A 167 -4.37 -6.10 9.61
CA PRO A 167 -4.72 -4.73 9.26
C PRO A 167 -4.04 -3.72 10.18
N PHE A 168 -4.08 -2.44 9.77
CA PHE A 168 -3.54 -1.35 10.58
C PHE A 168 -4.14 -1.37 11.98
N ALA A 169 -3.30 -1.24 13.01
CA ALA A 169 -3.71 -1.47 14.40
C ALA A 169 -4.84 -0.55 14.90
N LEU A 170 -5.06 0.60 14.25
CA LEU A 170 -6.15 1.52 14.58
C LEU A 170 -7.45 1.25 13.80
N THR A 171 -7.50 0.18 13.01
CA THR A 171 -8.75 -0.32 12.42
C THR A 171 -9.67 -0.76 13.56
N LYS A 172 -10.86 -0.17 13.67
CA LYS A 172 -11.82 -0.56 14.71
C LYS A 172 -12.51 -1.87 14.34
N ALA A 173 -12.96 -2.61 15.34
CA ALA A 173 -13.78 -3.79 15.11
C ALA A 173 -15.09 -3.40 14.39
N GLY A 174 -15.42 -4.10 13.30
CA GLY A 174 -16.59 -3.80 12.47
C GLY A 174 -16.32 -2.82 11.31
N ASP A 175 -15.19 -2.11 11.32
CA ASP A 175 -14.74 -1.32 10.17
C ASP A 175 -14.08 -2.21 9.13
N TRP A 176 -14.01 -1.70 7.89
CA TRP A 176 -13.14 -2.29 6.89
C TRP A 176 -11.67 -2.08 7.25
N PRO A 177 -10.81 -3.11 7.12
CA PRO A 177 -9.40 -3.00 7.39
C PRO A 177 -8.69 -1.98 6.52
N ILE A 178 -7.80 -1.24 7.16
CA ILE A 178 -6.97 -0.20 6.54
C ILE A 178 -5.56 -0.73 6.33
N PHE A 179 -5.00 -0.45 5.17
CA PHE A 179 -3.62 -0.73 4.81
C PHE A 179 -2.94 0.53 4.27
N LYS A 180 -1.62 0.62 4.44
CA LYS A 180 -0.80 1.76 4.06
C LYS A 180 0.39 1.27 3.26
N SER A 181 0.49 1.67 2.00
CA SER A 181 1.63 1.36 1.16
C SER A 181 2.47 2.61 0.92
N PHE A 182 3.79 2.47 0.97
CA PHE A 182 4.68 3.56 0.60
C PHE A 182 4.99 3.46 -0.89
N ILE A 183 4.53 4.44 -1.64
CA ILE A 183 4.54 4.43 -3.10
C ILE A 183 5.44 5.54 -3.63
N GLY A 184 6.28 5.20 -4.59
CA GLY A 184 7.21 6.08 -5.26
C GLY A 184 6.90 6.18 -6.75
N TYR A 185 6.89 7.40 -7.28
CA TYR A 185 6.75 7.66 -8.71
C TYR A 185 7.98 8.39 -9.21
N PRO A 186 8.61 7.93 -10.30
CA PRO A 186 9.83 8.53 -10.82
C PRO A 186 9.55 9.94 -11.35
N LYS A 187 10.58 10.79 -11.44
CA LYS A 187 10.44 12.15 -12.04
C LYS A 187 9.90 12.16 -13.47
N ALA A 188 10.06 11.05 -14.19
CA ALA A 188 9.52 10.86 -15.53
C ALA A 188 8.02 10.49 -15.55
N ALA A 189 7.38 10.27 -14.41
CA ALA A 189 5.94 10.06 -14.32
C ALA A 189 5.21 11.38 -14.59
N ALA A 190 4.14 11.32 -15.37
CA ALA A 190 3.21 12.42 -15.57
C ALA A 190 2.22 12.56 -14.39
N GLY A 191 2.16 11.55 -13.51
CA GLY A 191 1.25 11.50 -12.37
C GLY A 191 -0.08 10.82 -12.70
N CYS A 192 -0.21 10.23 -13.89
CA CYS A 192 -1.43 9.57 -14.34
C CYS A 192 -1.41 8.09 -13.97
N ILE A 193 -1.60 7.74 -12.70
CA ILE A 193 -1.22 6.40 -12.22
C ILE A 193 -2.37 5.43 -12.33
N GLY A 194 -2.17 4.32 -13.04
CA GLY A 194 -3.09 3.20 -13.08
C GLY A 194 -2.63 2.05 -12.19
N PHE A 195 -3.55 1.50 -11.41
CA PHE A 195 -3.29 0.34 -10.56
C PHE A 195 -3.83 -0.95 -11.19
N GLN A 196 -3.18 -2.07 -10.90
CA GLN A 196 -3.72 -3.41 -11.07
C GLN A 196 -3.74 -4.06 -9.70
N ILE A 197 -4.93 -4.42 -9.26
CA ILE A 197 -5.18 -5.03 -7.96
C ILE A 197 -5.63 -6.48 -8.18
N ASP A 198 -4.86 -7.43 -7.67
CA ASP A 198 -5.07 -8.86 -7.83
C ASP A 198 -5.32 -9.52 -6.48
N GLY A 199 -6.52 -10.08 -6.30
CA GLY A 199 -6.89 -10.85 -5.12
C GLY A 199 -6.97 -12.35 -5.38
N THR A 200 -6.82 -13.15 -4.33
CA THR A 200 -7.03 -14.60 -4.39
C THR A 200 -8.52 -14.95 -4.50
N ASN A 201 -9.38 -14.28 -3.71
CA ASN A 201 -10.80 -14.57 -3.61
C ASN A 201 -11.64 -13.28 -3.66
N PHE A 202 -11.65 -12.60 -4.81
CA PHE A 202 -12.61 -11.52 -5.04
C PHE A 202 -13.95 -12.12 -5.49
N THR A 203 -15.04 -11.79 -4.80
CA THR A 203 -16.39 -12.18 -5.23
C THR A 203 -16.92 -11.16 -6.24
N GLY A 204 -17.29 -11.63 -7.44
CA GLY A 204 -17.59 -10.77 -8.60
C GLY A 204 -16.47 -10.83 -9.64
N THR A 205 -16.79 -10.55 -10.91
CA THR A 205 -15.90 -10.68 -12.08
C THR A 205 -14.46 -10.28 -11.78
N ASN A 206 -13.51 -11.23 -11.88
CA ASN A 206 -12.05 -11.11 -11.87
C ASN A 206 -11.54 -9.66 -11.74
N PHE A 207 -11.68 -9.12 -10.54
CA PHE A 207 -11.60 -7.69 -10.33
C PHE A 207 -10.15 -7.23 -10.51
N THR A 208 -9.96 -6.37 -11.49
CA THR A 208 -8.79 -5.51 -11.60
C THR A 208 -9.37 -4.12 -11.55
N GLU A 209 -9.13 -3.44 -10.45
CA GLU A 209 -9.43 -2.02 -10.36
C GLU A 209 -8.32 -1.25 -11.01
N LEU A 210 -8.68 -0.45 -12.02
CA LEU A 210 -7.85 0.67 -12.39
C LEU A 210 -8.23 1.81 -11.46
N ILE A 211 -7.57 1.89 -10.30
CA ILE A 211 -7.55 3.15 -9.56
C ILE A 211 -6.77 4.14 -10.43
N VAL A 212 -7.32 5.33 -10.68
CA VAL A 212 -6.58 6.39 -11.36
C VAL A 212 -6.63 7.65 -10.54
N VAL A 213 -5.45 8.17 -10.25
CA VAL A 213 -5.29 9.38 -9.47
C VAL A 213 -4.47 10.38 -10.27
N SER A 214 -4.99 11.60 -10.39
CA SER A 214 -4.31 12.81 -10.89
C SER A 214 -3.81 13.68 -9.74
#